data_AF-A0A7A6TQ74-F1
#
_entry.id   AF-A0A7A6TQ74-F1
#
_cell.length_a   1.000
_cell.length_b   1.000
_cell.length_c   1.000
_cell.angle_alpha   90.00
_cell.angle_beta   90.00
_cell.angle_gamma   90.00
#
_symmetry.space_group_name_H-M   'P 1'
#
loop_
_entity.id
_entity.type
_entity.pdbx_description
1 polymer ?
#
loop_
_entity_poly.entity_id
_entity_poly.type
_entity_poly.pdbx_seq_one_letter_code
_entity_poly.pdbx_strand_id
1 'polypeptide(L)' 'MRLASRFGYANQIRRDRPLTHEELMHYVPGIFGEDKHTSRSQNYTYIPTITVLESLQRE' A
#
# COMPACT_ATOMS: atom_id res chain seq x y z
N MET A 1 23.61 22.16 7.22
CA MET A 1 22.41 21.39 7.60
C MET A 1 22.52 19.99 7.00
N ARG A 2 22.40 18.92 7.81
CA ARG A 2 22.47 17.54 7.31
C ARG A 2 21.04 17.05 7.09
N LEU A 3 20.59 17.03 5.85
CA LEU A 3 19.34 16.35 5.48
C LEU A 3 19.51 14.87 5.81
N ALA A 4 18.62 14.32 6.63
CA ALA A 4 18.70 12.93 7.05
C ALA A 4 18.47 12.01 5.84
N SER A 5 19.54 11.45 5.27
CA SER A 5 19.47 10.32 4.36
C SER A 5 19.51 9.03 5.19
N ARG A 6 18.37 8.63 5.75
CA ARG A 6 18.21 7.31 6.38
C ARG A 6 17.01 6.62 5.76
N PHE A 7 17.14 6.19 4.50
CA PHE A 7 16.39 5.05 3.99
C PHE A 7 16.96 3.74 4.59
N GLY A 8 17.08 3.71 5.93
CA GLY A 8 18.00 2.82 6.65
C GLY A 8 17.43 1.48 7.07
N TYR A 9 16.17 1.18 6.76
CA TYR A 9 15.59 -0.14 6.94
C TYR A 9 14.62 -0.41 5.79
N ALA A 10 14.85 -1.47 5.03
CA ALA A 10 13.82 -2.01 4.15
C ALA A 10 12.71 -2.58 5.04
N ASN A 11 11.49 -2.05 4.94
CA ASN A 11 10.30 -2.67 5.53
C ASN A 11 9.93 -3.92 4.71
N GLN A 12 10.81 -4.92 4.69
CA GLN A 12 10.62 -6.15 3.93
C GLN A 12 10.13 -7.25 4.86
N ILE A 13 8.90 -7.70 4.60
CA ILE A 13 8.33 -8.87 5.26
C ILE A 13 8.53 -10.05 4.31
N ARG A 14 9.37 -11.02 4.73
CA ARG A 14 9.60 -12.26 3.97
C ARG A 14 8.79 -13.39 4.58
N ARG A 15 7.91 -13.98 3.78
CA ARG A 15 7.04 -15.10 4.14
C ARG A 15 6.94 -16.04 2.93
N ASP A 16 6.69 -17.30 3.18
CA ASP A 16 6.36 -18.33 2.20
C ASP A 16 4.89 -18.25 1.71
N ARG A 17 4.06 -17.50 2.44
CA ARG A 17 2.66 -17.20 2.10
C ARG A 17 2.42 -15.71 1.84
N PRO A 18 1.34 -15.35 1.09
CA PRO A 18 0.85 -13.98 1.02
C PRO A 18 0.51 -13.39 2.40
N LEU A 19 0.56 -12.06 2.51
CA LEU A 19 0.09 -11.34 3.70
C LEU A 19 -1.42 -11.44 3.83
N THR A 20 -1.92 -11.57 5.06
CA THR A 20 -3.36 -11.51 5.35
C THR A 20 -3.86 -10.06 5.30
N HIS A 21 -5.19 -9.87 5.18
CA HIS A 21 -5.79 -8.53 5.28
C HIS A 21 -5.43 -7.82 6.58
N GLU A 22 -5.37 -8.53 7.70
CA GLU A 22 -4.97 -7.97 9.00
C GLU A 22 -3.52 -7.49 8.99
N GLU A 23 -2.61 -8.27 8.40
CA GLU A 23 -1.20 -7.89 8.25
C GLU A 23 -1.07 -6.67 7.33
N LEU A 24 -1.80 -6.65 6.21
CA LEU A 24 -1.84 -5.51 5.30
C LEU A 24 -2.39 -4.26 6.00
N MET A 25 -3.43 -4.38 6.82
CA MET A 25 -3.99 -3.25 7.56
C MET A 25 -2.98 -2.70 8.57
N HIS A 26 -2.18 -3.57 9.19
CA HIS A 26 -1.16 -3.16 10.15
C HIS A 26 0.02 -2.43 9.46
N TYR A 27 0.52 -2.95 8.34
CA TYR A 27 1.73 -2.44 7.70
C TYR A 27 1.46 -1.36 6.63
N VAL A 28 0.35 -1.46 5.92
CA VAL A 28 0.02 -0.62 4.75
C VAL A 28 -1.47 -0.20 4.75
N PRO A 29 -1.99 0.43 5.81
CA PRO A 29 -3.42 0.76 5.92
C PRO A 29 -3.95 1.61 4.76
N GLY A 30 -3.10 2.40 4.10
CA GLY A 30 -3.49 3.26 2.99
C GLY A 30 -4.02 2.52 1.75
N ILE A 31 -3.72 1.23 1.57
CA ILE A 31 -4.21 0.46 0.42
C ILE A 31 -5.72 0.17 0.49
N PHE A 32 -6.30 0.30 1.69
CA PHE A 32 -7.72 0.13 1.98
C PHE A 32 -8.53 1.42 1.80
N GLY A 33 -7.90 2.53 1.44
CA GLY A 33 -8.62 3.78 1.21
C GLY A 33 -9.68 3.60 0.11
N GLU A 34 -10.92 4.01 0.39
CA GLU A 34 -12.02 3.95 -0.58
C GLU A 34 -11.99 5.15 -1.54
N ASP A 35 -11.33 6.24 -1.12
CA ASP A 35 -11.26 7.48 -1.86
C ASP A 35 -9.84 7.86 -2.29
N LYS A 36 -9.83 8.69 -3.32
CA LYS A 36 -8.64 9.34 -3.83
C LYS A 36 -8.01 10.26 -2.78
N HIS A 37 -6.69 10.18 -2.64
CA HIS A 37 -5.95 11.12 -1.81
C HIS A 37 -6.16 12.57 -2.28
N THR A 38 -6.36 13.50 -1.35
CA THR A 38 -6.71 14.91 -1.61
C THR A 38 -5.71 15.64 -2.49
N SER A 39 -4.44 15.25 -2.47
CA SER A 39 -3.38 15.82 -3.31
C SER A 39 -3.50 15.48 -4.80
N ARG A 40 -4.38 14.54 -5.19
CA ARG A 40 -4.47 14.07 -6.56
C ARG A 40 -5.36 14.99 -7.40
N SER A 41 -4.90 15.32 -8.61
CA SER A 41 -5.62 16.19 -9.56
C SER A 41 -6.94 15.57 -10.04
N GLN A 42 -7.93 16.36 -10.44
CA GLN A 42 -9.26 15.88 -10.87
C GLN A 42 -9.22 14.78 -11.95
N ASN A 43 -8.25 14.84 -12.86
CA ASN A 43 -8.09 13.87 -13.95
C ASN A 43 -7.54 12.50 -13.49
N TYR A 44 -7.17 12.36 -12.21
CA TYR A 44 -6.74 11.07 -11.68
C TYR A 44 -7.95 10.21 -11.29
N THR A 45 -8.12 9.09 -11.99
CA THR A 45 -9.05 8.02 -11.62
C THR A 45 -8.44 7.16 -10.53
N TYR A 46 -9.09 7.13 -9.37
CA TYR A 46 -8.65 6.29 -8.26
C TYR A 46 -9.32 4.92 -8.33
N ILE A 47 -8.51 3.88 -8.21
CA ILE A 47 -8.95 2.51 -7.97
C ILE A 47 -8.30 2.08 -6.65
N PRO A 48 -9.07 1.62 -5.64
CA PRO A 48 -8.50 1.13 -4.40
C PRO A 48 -7.51 -0.01 -4.66
N THR A 49 -6.34 0.07 -4.03
CA THR A 49 -5.27 -0.91 -4.26
C THR A 49 -5.68 -2.31 -3.75
N ILE A 50 -6.46 -2.38 -2.66
CA ILE A 50 -6.97 -3.65 -2.14
C ILE A 50 -7.83 -4.41 -3.18
N THR A 51 -8.65 -3.70 -3.95
CA THR A 51 -9.50 -4.29 -4.98
C THR A 51 -8.67 -4.97 -6.08
N VAL A 52 -7.56 -4.35 -6.46
CA VAL A 52 -6.63 -4.92 -7.45
C VAL A 52 -5.97 -6.17 -6.88
N LEU A 53 -5.49 -6.14 -5.64
CA LEU A 53 -4.84 -7.28 -5.00
C LEU A 53 -5.79 -8.49 -4.84
N GLU A 54 -7.03 -8.24 -4.42
CA GLU A 54 -8.06 -9.30 -4.30
C GLU A 54 -8.41 -9.93 -5.64
N SER A 55 -8.38 -9.15 -6.72
CA SER A 55 -8.62 -9.66 -8.07
C SER A 55 -7.46 -10.54 -8.54
N LEU A 56 -6.22 -10.08 -8.34
CA LEU A 56 -5.01 -10.84 -8.69
C LEU A 56 -4.88 -12.15 -7.92
N GLN A 57 -5.40 -12.23 -6.70
CA GLN A 57 -5.38 -13.47 -5.91
C GLN A 57 -6.36 -14.54 -6.44
N ARG A 58 -7.35 -14.13 -7.25
CA ARG A 58 -8.36 -15.05 -7.83
C ARG A 58 -7.94 -15.59 -9.20
N GLU A 59 -6.93 -14.99 -9.83
CA GLU A 59 -6.31 -15.46 -11.07
C GLU A 59 -5.31 -16.58 -10.80
#